data_AF-A0A838RBF7-F1
#
_entry.id   AF-A0A838RBF7-F1
#
_cell.length_a   1.000
_cell.length_b   1.000
_cell.length_c   1.000
_cell.angle_alpha   90.00
_cell.angle_beta   90.00
_cell.angle_gamma   90.00
#
_symmetry.space_group_name_H-M   'P 1'
#
loop_
_entity.id
_entity.type
_entity.pdbx_description
1 polymer ?
#
loop_
_entity_poly.entity_id
_entity_poly.type
_entity_poly.pdbx_seq_one_letter_code
_entity_poly.pdbx_strand_id
1 'polypeptide(L)' 'MDCPEVVRRLWEYLDGELATEEAGAVRLHLESCSRCRPACRCDRAFLLLLTRSLRNSAVAPSTLAASVRARLRPGSQ' A
#
# COMPACT_ATOMS: atom_id res chain seq x y z
N MET A 1 -2.85 -11.04 -16.86
CA MET A 1 -3.27 -11.56 -15.54
C MET A 1 -4.78 -11.70 -15.54
N ASP A 2 -5.31 -12.79 -14.99
CA ASP A 2 -6.74 -13.09 -14.93
C ASP A 2 -7.35 -12.73 -13.56
N CYS A 3 -8.67 -12.89 -13.41
CA CYS A 3 -9.37 -12.48 -12.18
C CYS A 3 -8.88 -13.25 -10.93
N PRO A 4 -8.74 -14.60 -10.94
CA PRO A 4 -8.27 -15.34 -9.78
C PRO A 4 -6.89 -14.87 -9.31
N GLU A 5 -5.96 -14.65 -10.25
CA GLU A 5 -4.61 -14.22 -9.91
C GLU A 5 -4.59 -12.80 -9.33
N VAL A 6 -5.39 -11.88 -9.88
CA VAL A 6 -5.54 -10.53 -9.31
C VAL A 6 -6.08 -10.56 -7.89
N VAL A 7 -7.10 -11.38 -7.63
CA VAL A 7 -7.68 -11.51 -6.28
C VAL A 7 -6.66 -12.08 -5.31
N ARG A 8 -5.88 -13.09 -5.72
CA ARG A 8 -4.85 -13.71 -4.90
C ARG A 8 -3.75 -12.72 -4.50
N ARG A 9 -3.36 -11.82 -5.41
CA ARG A 9 -2.28 -10.85 -5.21
C ARG A 9 -2.75 -9.47 -4.75
N LEU A 10 -4.05 -9.33 -4.44
CA LEU A 10 -4.65 -8.04 -4.16
C LEU A 10 -4.07 -7.36 -2.90
N TRP A 11 -3.77 -8.15 -1.86
CA TRP A 11 -3.15 -7.63 -0.63
C TRP A 11 -1.70 -7.21 -0.86
N GLU A 12 -0.88 -8.06 -1.49
CA GLU A 12 0.49 -7.73 -1.91
C GLU A 12 0.53 -6.44 -2.75
N TYR A 13 -0.46 -6.26 -3.64
CA TYR A 13 -0.61 -5.05 -4.44
C TYR A 13 -0.96 -3.82 -3.60
N LEU A 14 -1.88 -3.95 -2.64
CA LEU A 14 -2.32 -2.85 -1.78
C LEU A 14 -1.23 -2.41 -0.80
N ASP A 15 -0.42 -3.35 -0.32
CA ASP A 15 0.71 -3.11 0.58
C ASP A 15 1.97 -2.62 -0.16
N GLY A 16 1.96 -2.70 -1.50
CA GLY A 16 3.07 -2.25 -2.34
C GLY A 16 4.25 -3.21 -2.39
N GLU A 17 4.01 -4.50 -2.11
CA GLU A 17 5.03 -5.55 -2.02
C GLU A 17 5.28 -6.28 -3.35
N LEU A 18 4.44 -6.02 -4.36
CA LEU A 18 4.63 -6.58 -5.69
C LEU A 18 5.80 -5.91 -6.44
N ALA A 19 6.49 -6.70 -7.27
CA ALA A 19 7.44 -6.14 -8.22
C ALA A 19 6.73 -5.20 -9.21
N THR A 20 7.46 -4.22 -9.75
CA THR A 20 6.89 -3.17 -10.63
C THR A 20 6.07 -3.74 -11.80
N GLU A 21 6.54 -4.81 -12.42
CA GLU A 21 5.85 -5.48 -13.53
C GLU A 21 4.51 -6.10 -13.08
N GLU A 22 4.53 -6.80 -11.95
CA GLU A 22 3.36 -7.48 -11.38
C GLU A 22 2.31 -6.48 -10.90
N ALA A 23 2.75 -5.41 -10.23
CA ALA A 23 1.90 -4.30 -9.83
C ALA A 23 1.26 -3.62 -11.07
N GLY A 24 2.03 -3.48 -12.15
CA GLY A 24 1.52 -2.97 -13.43
C GLY A 24 0.42 -3.86 -14.02
N ALA A 25 0.61 -5.19 -14.00
CA ALA A 25 -0.36 -6.16 -14.48
C ALA A 25 -1.65 -6.16 -13.65
N VAL A 26 -1.55 -6.08 -12.32
CA VAL A 26 -2.72 -5.96 -11.43
C VAL A 26 -3.47 -4.65 -11.70
N ARG A 27 -2.76 -3.53 -11.79
CA ARG A 27 -3.36 -2.21 -12.09
C ARG A 27 -4.13 -2.22 -13.40
N LEU A 28 -3.52 -2.71 -14.48
CA LEU A 28 -4.15 -2.77 -15.80
C LEU A 28 -5.43 -3.63 -15.79
N HIS A 29 -5.43 -4.73 -15.04
CA HIS A 29 -6.62 -5.55 -14.87
C HIS A 29 -7.71 -4.81 -14.09
N LEU A 30 -7.36 -4.13 -12.99
CA LEU A 30 -8.34 -3.36 -12.20
C LEU A 30 -8.94 -2.19 -12.99
N GLU A 31 -8.21 -1.59 -13.92
CA GLU A 31 -8.73 -0.53 -14.79
C GLU A 31 -9.80 -1.02 -15.77
N SER A 32 -9.66 -2.25 -16.28
CA SER A 32 -10.55 -2.84 -17.30
C SER A 32 -11.65 -3.74 -16.73
N CYS A 33 -11.41 -4.44 -15.62
CA CYS A 33 -12.33 -5.43 -15.06
C CYS A 33 -13.32 -4.82 -14.07
N SER A 34 -14.62 -4.86 -14.39
CA SER A 34 -15.69 -4.42 -13.49
C SER A 34 -15.91 -5.36 -12.30
N ARG A 35 -15.51 -6.64 -12.41
CA ARG A 35 -15.70 -7.66 -11.36
C ARG A 35 -14.67 -7.57 -10.23
N CYS A 36 -13.42 -7.23 -10.55
CA CYS A 36 -12.34 -7.16 -9.55
C CYS A 36 -12.26 -5.80 -8.84
N ARG A 37 -12.77 -4.73 -9.47
CA ARG A 37 -12.80 -3.38 -8.89
C ARG A 37 -13.49 -3.31 -7.52
N PRO A 38 -14.67 -3.91 -7.30
CA PRO A 38 -15.33 -3.89 -5.99
C PRO A 38 -14.47 -4.48 -4.87
N ALA A 39 -13.84 -5.64 -5.10
CA ALA A 39 -12.97 -6.29 -4.11
C ALA A 39 -11.81 -5.37 -3.70
N CYS A 40 -11.08 -4.81 -4.68
CA CYS A 40 -10.00 -3.85 -4.42
C CYS A 40 -10.48 -2.61 -3.64
N ARG A 41 -11.67 -2.07 -3.95
CA ARG A 41 -12.24 -0.93 -3.21
C ARG A 41 -12.59 -1.29 -1.77
N CYS A 42 -13.16 -2.47 -1.53
CA CYS A 42 -13.49 -2.95 -0.19
C CYS A 42 -12.23 -3.14 0.66
N ASP A 43 -11.22 -3.83 0.13
CA ASP A 43 -9.97 -4.12 0.86
C ASP A 43 -9.20 -2.82 1.16
N ARG A 44 -9.15 -1.89 0.21
CA ARG A 44 -8.58 -0.56 0.44
C ARG A 44 -9.35 0.24 1.50
N ALA A 45 -10.68 0.16 1.50
CA ALA A 45 -11.50 0.83 2.51
C ALA A 45 -11.26 0.23 3.91
N PHE A 46 -11.08 -1.08 3.99
CA PHE A 46 -10.72 -1.78 5.23
C PHE A 46 -9.36 -1.32 5.76
N LEU A 47 -8.33 -1.27 4.92
CA LEU A 47 -7.01 -0.75 5.31
C LEU A 47 -7.09 0.69 5.83
N LEU A 48 -7.83 1.56 5.13
CA LEU A 48 -8.04 2.94 5.57
C LEU A 48 -8.75 3.03 6.93
N LEU A 49 -9.72 2.15 7.18
CA LEU A 49 -10.42 2.08 8.46
C LEU A 49 -9.45 1.66 9.57
N LEU A 50 -8.66 0.60 9.37
CA LEU A 50 -7.64 0.16 10.31
C LEU A 50 -6.63 1.29 10.62
N THR A 51 -6.08 1.95 9.60
CA THR A 51 -5.13 3.05 9.78
C THR A 51 -5.73 4.20 10.59
N ARG A 52 -7.02 4.51 10.39
CA ARG A 52 -7.71 5.56 11.18
C ARG A 52 -7.90 5.15 12.63
N SER A 53 -8.31 3.91 12.87
CA SER A 53 -8.52 3.37 14.23
C SER A 53 -7.22 3.32 15.03
N LEU A 54 -6.09 3.03 14.38
CA LEU A 54 -4.78 2.94 15.02
C LEU A 54 -4.08 4.30 15.21
N ARG A 55 -4.60 5.38 14.61
CA ARG A 55 -3.96 6.72 14.62
C ARG A 55 -3.69 7.26 16.03
N ASN A 56 -4.51 6.87 17.00
CA ASN A 56 -4.39 7.33 18.39
C ASN A 56 -3.76 6.26 19.32
N SER A 57 -3.36 5.11 18.78
CA SER A 57 -2.91 3.96 19.58
C SER A 57 -1.40 3.96 19.86
N ALA A 58 -0.60 4.69 19.07
CA ALA A 58 0.84 4.77 19.25
C ALA A 58 1.36 6.15 18.85
N VAL A 59 1.97 6.86 19.80
CA VAL A 59 2.66 8.13 19.55
C VAL A 59 4.14 7.83 19.39
N ALA A 60 4.70 8.14 18.22
CA ALA A 60 6.14 8.04 18.01
C ALA A 60 6.88 9.01 18.95
N PRO A 61 8.08 8.65 19.46
CA PRO A 61 8.89 9.58 20.24
C PRO A 61 9.14 10.88 19.47
N SER A 62 9.05 12.03 20.16
CA SER A 62 9.22 13.36 19.55
C SER A 62 10.59 13.54 18.86
N THR A 63 11.59 12.75 19.28
CA THR A 63 12.94 12.72 18.71
C THR A 63 13.04 11.96 17.39
N LEU A 64 12.11 11.04 17.10
CA LEU A 64 12.20 10.13 15.95
C LEU A 64 12.27 10.89 14.62
N ALA A 65 11.41 11.90 14.45
CA ALA A 65 11.39 12.70 13.22
C ALA A 65 12.73 13.43 12.98
N ALA A 66 13.35 13.95 14.04
CA ALA A 66 14.66 14.60 13.94
C ALA A 66 15.75 13.58 13.56
N SER A 67 15.75 12.40 14.18
CA SER A 67 16.70 11.32 13.87
C SER A 67 16.56 10.80 12.43
N VAL A 68 15.34 10.65 11.92
CA VAL A 68 15.09 10.25 10.53
C VAL A 68 15.62 11.29 9.55
N ARG A 69 15.32 12.58 9.77
CA ARG A 69 15.80 13.67 8.90
C ARG A 69 17.32 13.78 8.90
N ALA A 70 17.98 13.57 10.03
CA ALA A 70 19.45 13.60 10.10
C ALA A 70 20.10 12.53 9.21
N ARG A 71 19.46 11.37 9.06
CA ARG A 71 19.95 10.25 8.23
C ARG A 71 19.58 10.36 6.75
N LEU A 72 18.46 10.99 6.42
CA LEU A 72 18.00 11.19 5.03
C LEU A 72 18.74 12.31 4.30
N ARG A 73 19.41 13.22 5.03
CA ARG A 73 20.24 14.23 4.39
C ARG A 73 21.35 13.52 3.62
N PRO A 74 21.45 13.67 2.29
CA PRO A 74 22.59 13.14 1.55
C PRO A 74 23.82 13.77 2.17
N GLY A 75 24.76 12.93 2.63
CA GLY A 75 26.08 13.40 2.96
C GLY A 75 26.61 14.11 1.74
N SER A 76 26.82 15.42 1.86
CA SER A 76 27.78 16.13 1.03
C SER A 76 29.14 15.49 1.27
N GLN A 77 29.46 14.50 0.43
CA GLN A 77 30.80 13.99 0.16
C GLN A 77 30.94 13.96 -1.36
#